data_AF-W6KWF4-F1
#
_entry.id   AF-W6KWF4-F1
#
_cell.length_a   1.000
_cell.length_b   1.000
_cell.length_c   1.000
_cell.angle_alpha   90.00
_cell.angle_beta   90.00
_cell.angle_gamma   90.00
#
_symmetry.space_group_name_H-M   'P 1'
#
loop_
_entity.id
_entity.type
_entity.pdbx_description
1 polymer ?
#
loop_
_entity_poly.entity_id
_entity_poly.type
_entity_poly.pdbx_seq_one_letter_code
_entity_poly.pdbx_strand_id
1 'polypeptide(L)'
;MSLAALEVNLVVIPGCLIFLLYFVPVAVVSRTVSQMLRILEKLSFAKFTILSALAIATSVAFLTDTVKWHSTYGSKPKPLFPDISISLQFDNKRLRLERNIYIHLLAFILCLSIKKLSTFDFKTPVQSGKMKQE
;
A
#
# COMPACT_ATOMS: atom_id res chain seq x y z
N MET A 1 -10.69 -17.59 -0.03
CA MET A 1 -10.17 -16.36 0.62
C MET A 1 -10.49 -15.17 -0.27
N SER A 2 -10.91 -14.02 0.28
CA SER A 2 -11.19 -12.83 -0.55
C SER A 2 -9.90 -12.17 -1.02
N LEU A 3 -9.89 -11.59 -2.23
CA LEU A 3 -8.75 -10.88 -2.82
C LEU A 3 -8.13 -9.85 -1.85
N ALA A 4 -8.96 -9.09 -1.14
CA ALA A 4 -8.52 -8.14 -0.13
C ALA A 4 -7.79 -8.78 1.08
N ALA A 5 -8.14 -10.01 1.45
CA ALA A 5 -7.44 -10.71 2.54
C ALA A 5 -6.06 -11.18 2.10
N LEU A 6 -5.95 -11.58 0.82
CA LEU A 6 -4.66 -11.92 0.21
C LEU A 6 -3.75 -10.69 0.13
N GLU A 7 -4.30 -9.56 -0.28
CA GLU A 7 -3.57 -8.30 -0.38
C GLU A 7 -3.13 -7.75 0.97
N VAL A 8 -3.98 -7.84 2.00
CA VAL A 8 -3.56 -7.49 3.36
C VAL A 8 -2.38 -8.36 3.81
N ASN A 9 -2.49 -9.68 3.64
CA ASN A 9 -1.48 -10.60 4.15
C ASN A 9 -0.17 -10.63 3.34
N LEU A 10 -0.24 -10.45 2.01
CA LEU A 10 0.94 -10.54 1.14
C LEU A 10 1.54 -9.19 0.76
N VAL A 11 0.78 -8.10 0.89
CA VAL A 11 1.23 -6.76 0.45
C VAL A 11 1.27 -5.78 1.60
N VAL A 12 0.16 -5.61 2.32
CA VAL A 12 0.07 -4.58 3.38
C VAL A 12 0.92 -4.96 4.59
N ILE A 13 0.77 -6.17 5.14
CA ILE A 13 1.56 -6.60 6.32
C ILE A 13 3.07 -6.60 6.02
N PRO A 14 3.55 -7.21 4.93
CA PRO A 14 4.98 -7.19 4.62
C PRO A 14 5.50 -5.78 4.30
N GLY A 15 4.71 -4.97 3.58
CA GLY A 15 5.10 -3.60 3.28
C GLY A 15 5.17 -2.70 4.51
N CYS A 16 4.27 -2.88 5.48
CA CYS A 16 4.30 -2.16 6.75
C CYS A 16 5.52 -2.56 7.58
N LEU A 17 5.86 -3.86 7.59
CA LEU A 17 7.09 -4.34 8.23
C LEU A 17 8.33 -3.70 7.60
N ILE A 18 8.43 -3.68 6.27
CA ILE A 18 9.54 -3.03 5.55
C ILE A 18 9.61 -1.53 5.89
N PHE A 19 8.47 -0.85 5.92
CA PHE A 19 8.40 0.57 6.24
C PHE A 19 8.82 0.87 7.69
N LEU A 20 8.39 0.05 8.66
CA LEU A 20 8.80 0.16 10.06
C LEU A 20 10.29 -0.14 10.24
N LEU A 21 10.83 -1.14 9.54
CA LEU A 21 12.26 -1.46 9.54
C LEU A 21 13.11 -0.31 8.99
N TYR A 22 12.56 0.57 8.16
CA TYR A 22 13.22 1.81 7.72
C TYR A 22 13.22 2.92 8.79
N PHE A 23 12.23 2.94 9.69
CA PHE A 23 12.13 3.93 10.78
C PHE A 23 13.02 3.57 11.97
N VAL A 24 13.29 2.28 12.20
CA VAL A 24 14.19 1.84 13.25
C VAL A 24 15.62 2.26 12.87
N PRO A 25 16.32 3.07 13.69
CA PRO A 25 17.64 3.61 13.36
C PRO A 25 18.74 2.57 13.56
N VAL A 26 18.59 1.39 12.95
CA VAL A 26 19.57 0.30 12.95
C VAL A 26 20.12 0.19 11.53
N ALA A 27 21.31 0.73 11.32
CA ALA A 27 21.97 0.80 10.01
C ALA A 27 22.17 -0.59 9.33
N VAL A 28 22.22 -1.66 10.12
CA VAL A 28 22.31 -3.03 9.60
C VAL A 28 20.98 -3.45 8.97
N VAL A 29 19.87 -3.15 9.64
CA VAL A 29 18.51 -3.49 9.17
C VAL A 29 18.18 -2.72 7.90
N SER A 30 18.47 -1.42 7.85
CA SER A 30 18.23 -0.64 6.63
C SER A 30 19.04 -1.16 5.44
N ARG A 31 20.30 -1.57 5.65
CA ARG A 31 21.14 -2.19 4.60
C ARG A 31 20.58 -3.52 4.12
N THR A 32 20.14 -4.40 5.02
CA THR A 32 19.54 -5.70 4.65
C THR A 32 18.24 -5.50 3.86
N VAL A 33 17.39 -4.56 4.29
CA VAL A 33 16.16 -4.20 3.59
C VAL A 33 16.45 -3.59 2.22
N SER A 34 17.43 -2.69 2.11
CA SER A 34 17.85 -2.13 0.82
C SER A 34 18.43 -3.20 -0.12
N GLN A 35 19.17 -4.19 0.41
CA GLN A 35 19.68 -5.31 -0.39
C GLN A 35 18.55 -6.21 -0.89
N MET A 36 17.57 -6.55 -0.03
CA MET A 36 16.39 -7.30 -0.45
C MET A 36 15.58 -6.55 -1.50
N LEU A 37 15.36 -5.25 -1.31
CA LEU A 37 14.68 -4.41 -2.29
C LEU A 37 15.44 -4.37 -3.63
N ARG A 38 16.76 -4.28 -3.60
CA ARG A 38 17.58 -4.36 -4.82
C ARG A 38 17.42 -5.70 -5.53
N ILE A 39 17.34 -6.82 -4.83
CA ILE A 39 17.10 -8.13 -5.44
C ILE A 39 15.71 -8.17 -6.09
N LEU A 40 14.69 -7.68 -5.38
CA LEU A 40 13.31 -7.60 -5.87
C LEU A 40 13.19 -6.70 -7.11
N GLU A 41 13.93 -5.59 -7.14
CA GLU A 41 13.96 -4.66 -8.27
C GLU A 41 14.87 -5.12 -9.41
N LYS A 42 15.88 -5.96 -9.15
CA LYS A 42 16.77 -6.52 -10.19
C LYS A 42 16.02 -7.39 -11.18
N LEU A 43 14.88 -7.95 -10.76
CA LEU A 43 13.93 -8.68 -11.61
C LEU A 43 13.04 -7.69 -12.41
N SER A 44 13.65 -6.68 -13.05
CA SER A 44 12.97 -5.64 -13.82
C SER A 44 13.34 -5.76 -15.30
N PHE A 45 12.35 -6.04 -16.14
CA PHE A 45 12.46 -5.83 -17.59
C PHE A 45 12.01 -4.40 -17.91
N ALA A 46 12.83 -3.65 -18.65
CA ALA A 46 12.49 -2.31 -19.19
C ALA A 46 11.98 -1.27 -18.15
N LYS A 47 12.59 -1.19 -16.96
CA LYS A 47 12.23 -0.29 -15.84
C LYS A 47 10.87 -0.62 -15.16
N PHE A 48 10.24 -1.72 -15.52
CA PHE A 48 9.03 -2.21 -14.88
C PHE A 48 9.41 -3.17 -13.75
N THR A 49 9.42 -2.65 -12.51
CA THR A 49 9.70 -3.46 -11.31
C THR A 49 8.43 -4.16 -10.82
N ILE A 50 8.59 -5.28 -10.08
CA ILE A 50 7.49 -6.00 -9.44
C ILE A 50 6.63 -5.05 -8.58
N LEU A 51 7.27 -4.16 -7.82
CA LEU A 51 6.60 -3.11 -7.03
C LEU A 51 5.75 -2.18 -7.89
N SER A 52 6.19 -1.86 -9.11
CA SER A 52 5.43 -1.03 -10.04
C SER A 52 4.22 -1.77 -10.59
N ALA A 53 4.37 -3.05 -10.93
CA ALA A 53 3.26 -3.90 -11.35
C ALA A 53 2.21 -4.05 -10.23
N LEU A 54 2.66 -4.22 -8.98
CA LEU A 54 1.79 -4.29 -7.82
C LEU A 54 1.05 -2.96 -7.58
N ALA A 55 1.75 -1.82 -7.69
CA ALA A 55 1.14 -0.50 -7.56
C ALA A 55 0.07 -0.28 -8.64
N ILE A 56 0.31 -0.71 -9.88
CA ILE A 56 -0.69 -0.60 -10.95
C ILE A 56 -1.88 -1.52 -10.67
N ALA A 57 -1.64 -2.77 -10.29
CA ALA A 57 -2.72 -3.71 -9.98
C ALA A 57 -3.61 -3.23 -8.82
N THR A 58 -3.00 -2.74 -7.74
CA THR A 58 -3.72 -2.17 -6.58
C THR A 58 -4.46 -0.88 -6.92
N SER A 59 -3.90 -0.03 -7.79
CA SER A 59 -4.57 1.17 -8.30
C SER A 59 -5.80 0.84 -9.16
N VAL A 60 -5.69 -0.14 -10.06
CA VAL A 60 -6.83 -0.61 -10.87
C VAL A 60 -7.93 -1.22 -9.98
N ALA A 61 -7.55 -2.00 -8.97
CA ALA A 61 -8.49 -2.56 -8.00
C ALA A 61 -9.19 -1.46 -7.18
N PHE A 62 -8.43 -0.46 -6.70
CA PHE A 62 -8.97 0.72 -6.03
C PHE A 62 -10.00 1.46 -6.90
N LEU A 63 -9.68 1.74 -8.16
CA LEU A 63 -10.60 2.43 -9.08
C LEU A 63 -11.87 1.60 -9.32
N THR A 64 -11.72 0.29 -9.50
CA THR A 64 -12.86 -0.62 -9.73
C THR A 64 -13.80 -0.65 -8.53
N ASP A 65 -13.25 -0.80 -7.32
CA ASP A 65 -14.05 -0.82 -6.09
C ASP A 65 -14.67 0.55 -5.80
N THR A 66 -13.98 1.65 -6.11
CA THR A 66 -14.51 3.02 -5.97
C THR A 66 -15.69 3.27 -6.92
N VAL A 67 -15.56 2.89 -8.19
CA VAL A 67 -16.66 2.99 -9.17
C VAL A 67 -17.85 2.14 -8.73
N LYS A 68 -17.59 0.93 -8.25
CA LYS A 68 -18.62 0.03 -7.73
C LYS A 68 -19.32 0.61 -6.50
N TRP A 69 -18.56 1.19 -5.58
CA TRP A 69 -19.11 1.84 -4.39
C TRP A 69 -19.96 3.06 -4.77
N HIS A 70 -19.46 3.90 -5.68
CA HIS A 70 -20.19 5.07 -6.15
C HIS A 70 -21.51 4.65 -6.82
N SER A 71 -21.47 3.70 -7.76
CA SER A 71 -22.65 3.22 -8.50
C SER A 71 -23.71 2.55 -7.61
N THR A 72 -23.26 1.85 -6.56
CA THR A 72 -24.16 1.04 -5.71
C THR A 72 -24.67 1.82 -4.50
N TYR A 73 -23.85 2.68 -3.90
CA TYR A 73 -24.12 3.32 -2.60
C TYR A 73 -24.06 4.85 -2.63
N GLY A 74 -23.32 5.46 -3.56
CA GLY A 74 -23.09 6.91 -3.60
C GLY A 74 -24.11 7.69 -4.43
N SER A 75 -24.54 7.16 -5.58
CA SER A 75 -25.41 7.89 -6.52
C SER A 75 -26.90 7.65 -6.31
N LYS A 76 -27.28 6.66 -5.49
CA LYS A 76 -28.67 6.22 -5.32
C LYS A 76 -29.14 6.49 -3.89
N PRO A 77 -30.36 6.98 -3.69
CA PRO A 77 -30.93 7.11 -2.35
C PRO A 77 -30.96 5.73 -1.65
N LYS A 78 -30.69 5.70 -0.34
CA LYS A 78 -30.71 4.47 0.46
C LYS A 78 -32.05 3.76 0.24
N PRO A 79 -32.07 2.48 -0.17
CA PRO A 79 -33.32 1.76 -0.37
C PRO A 79 -34.12 1.75 0.95
N LEU A 80 -35.43 1.90 0.86
CA LEU A 80 -36.32 1.66 1.99
C LEU A 80 -36.37 0.16 2.24
N PHE A 81 -35.79 -0.28 3.35
CA PHE A 81 -35.79 -1.68 3.75
C PHE A 81 -36.96 -1.92 4.70
N PRO A 82 -37.85 -2.90 4.41
CA PRO A 82 -38.96 -3.24 5.30
C PRO A 82 -38.49 -3.91 6.60
N ASP A 83 -37.33 -4.57 6.56
CA ASP A 83 -36.72 -5.26 7.69
C ASP A 83 -35.36 -4.69 8.07
N ILE A 84 -35.16 -4.54 9.38
CA ILE A 84 -33.90 -4.06 9.98
C ILE A 84 -32.74 -5.00 9.63
N SER A 85 -32.97 -6.32 9.58
CA SER A 85 -31.95 -7.32 9.24
C SER A 85 -31.38 -7.12 7.83
N ILE A 86 -32.23 -6.78 6.86
CA ILE A 86 -31.84 -6.52 5.47
C ILE A 86 -31.04 -5.22 5.38
N SER A 87 -31.47 -4.18 6.12
CA SER A 87 -30.74 -2.91 6.20
C SER A 87 -29.32 -3.10 6.77
N LEU A 88 -29.16 -3.96 7.78
CA LEU A 88 -27.88 -4.29 8.41
C LEU A 88 -26.96 -5.07 7.47
N GLN A 89 -27.50 -6.02 6.70
CA GLN A 89 -26.73 -6.73 5.69
C GLN A 89 -26.24 -5.81 4.56
N PHE A 90 -27.08 -4.86 4.15
CA PHE A 90 -26.71 -3.86 3.15
C PHE A 90 -25.59 -2.95 3.65
N ASP A 91 -25.70 -2.42 4.87
CA ASP A 91 -24.67 -1.57 5.47
C ASP A 91 -23.37 -2.35 5.72
N ASN A 92 -23.43 -3.63 6.11
CA ASN A 92 -22.23 -4.47 6.25
C ASN A 92 -21.53 -4.70 4.90
N LYS A 93 -22.28 -4.94 3.82
CA LYS A 93 -21.72 -5.05 2.46
C LYS A 93 -21.08 -3.75 1.99
N ARG A 94 -21.69 -2.60 2.29
CA ARG A 94 -21.14 -1.27 2.00
C ARG A 94 -19.82 -1.05 2.75
N LEU A 95 -19.82 -1.22 4.08
CA LEU A 95 -18.64 -1.04 4.92
C LEU A 95 -17.50 -1.99 4.53
N ARG A 96 -17.82 -3.22 4.13
CA ARG A 96 -16.83 -4.18 3.64
C ARG A 96 -16.17 -3.72 2.33
N LEU A 97 -16.95 -3.15 1.41
CA LEU A 97 -16.41 -2.60 0.16
C LEU A 97 -15.56 -1.36 0.43
N GLU A 98 -16.02 -0.47 1.30
CA GLU A 98 -15.29 0.73 1.71
C GLU A 98 -13.95 0.37 2.37
N ARG A 99 -13.93 -0.64 3.24
CA ARG A 99 -12.69 -1.18 3.80
C ARG A 99 -11.73 -1.71 2.73
N ASN A 100 -12.23 -2.41 1.72
CA ASN A 100 -11.38 -2.89 0.62
C ASN A 100 -10.76 -1.74 -0.16
N ILE A 101 -11.53 -0.68 -0.44
CA ILE A 101 -11.02 0.55 -1.09
C ILE A 101 -9.83 1.11 -0.29
N TYR A 102 -9.98 1.23 1.03
CA TYR A 102 -8.88 1.71 1.89
C TYR A 102 -7.67 0.78 1.89
N ILE A 103 -7.87 -0.53 1.87
CA ILE A 103 -6.78 -1.52 1.76
C ILE A 103 -6.00 -1.33 0.45
N HIS A 104 -6.70 -1.23 -0.68
CA HIS A 104 -6.08 -1.00 -1.99
C HIS A 104 -5.30 0.33 -2.02
N LEU A 105 -5.87 1.39 -1.45
CA LEU A 105 -5.22 2.69 -1.35
C LEU A 105 -3.95 2.63 -0.49
N LEU A 106 -4.01 1.96 0.67
CA LEU A 106 -2.85 1.76 1.54
C LEU A 106 -1.77 0.95 0.83
N ALA A 107 -2.13 -0.17 0.22
CA ALA A 107 -1.19 -1.02 -0.52
C ALA A 107 -0.49 -0.24 -1.65
N PHE A 108 -1.23 0.59 -2.37
CA PHE A 108 -0.69 1.47 -3.41
C PHE A 108 0.32 2.48 -2.86
N ILE A 109 -0.07 3.24 -1.82
CA ILE A 109 0.81 4.24 -1.17
C ILE A 109 2.07 3.58 -0.61
N LEU A 110 1.93 2.40 -0.03
CA LEU A 110 3.02 1.64 0.56
C LEU A 110 4.00 1.14 -0.51
N CYS A 111 3.50 0.61 -1.63
CA CYS A 111 4.33 0.20 -2.77
C CYS A 111 5.10 1.39 -3.35
N LEU A 112 4.45 2.55 -3.51
CA LEU A 112 5.11 3.77 -3.98
C LEU A 112 6.14 4.28 -2.98
N SER A 113 5.83 4.25 -1.68
CA SER A 113 6.73 4.70 -0.63
C SER A 113 7.97 3.81 -0.55
N ILE A 114 7.80 2.50 -0.63
CA ILE A 114 8.89 1.52 -0.68
C ILE A 114 9.76 1.71 -1.93
N LYS A 115 9.13 1.90 -3.11
CA LYS A 115 9.84 2.20 -4.35
C LYS A 115 10.60 3.53 -4.29
N LYS A 116 10.06 4.54 -3.58
CA LYS A 116 10.78 5.80 -3.36
C LYS A 116 11.96 5.57 -2.42
N LEU A 117 11.79 4.78 -1.36
CA LEU A 117 12.87 4.42 -0.44
C LEU A 117 13.97 3.58 -1.10
N SER A 118 13.65 2.68 -2.03
CA SER A 118 14.67 1.92 -2.77
C SER A 118 15.56 2.80 -3.64
N THR A 119 15.04 3.92 -4.14
CA THR A 119 15.82 4.91 -4.89
C THR A 119 16.72 5.79 -4.00
N PHE A 120 16.46 5.87 -2.70
CA PHE A 120 17.36 6.54 -1.76
C PHE A 120 18.55 5.62 -1.45
N ASP A 121 19.67 5.83 -2.12
CA ASP A 121 20.93 5.17 -1.78
C ASP A 121 21.43 5.75 -0.45
N PHE A 122 21.28 5.02 0.66
CA PHE A 122 21.82 5.37 2.00
C PHE A 122 23.37 5.42 2.05
N LYS A 123 24.04 5.54 0.91
CA LYS A 123 25.49 5.61 0.77
C LYS A 123 26.07 6.97 1.16
N THR A 124 25.26 8.01 1.29
CA THR A 124 25.73 9.26 1.88
C THR A 124 25.53 9.20 3.39
N PRO A 125 26.60 9.02 4.20
CA PRO A 125 26.51 9.50 5.56
C PRO A 125 26.08 10.95 5.47
N VAL A 126 25.05 11.31 6.25
CA VAL A 126 24.74 12.70 6.58
C VAL A 126 26.09 13.34 6.87
N GLN A 127 26.55 14.26 6.00
CA GLN A 127 27.70 15.08 6.33
C GLN A 127 27.29 15.88 7.56
N SER A 128 27.62 15.33 8.73
CA SER A 128 27.74 16.06 9.97
C SER A 128 28.55 17.30 9.61
N GLY A 129 27.90 18.46 9.73
CA GLY A 129 28.48 19.73 9.37
C GLY A 129 29.89 19.81 9.92
N LYS A 130 30.86 20.01 9.03
CA LYS A 130 32.16 20.52 9.46
C LYS A 130 31.89 21.90 10.03
N MET A 131 31.75 21.97 11.36
CA MET A 131 32.10 23.16 12.13
C MET A 131 33.49 23.57 11.66
N LYS A 132 33.55 24.59 10.81
CA LYS A 132 34.73 25.44 10.74
C LYS A 132 34.73 26.22 12.05
N GLN A 133 35.55 25.77 13.00
CA GLN A 133 36.04 26.65 14.05
C GLN A 133 36.81 27.78 13.37
N GLU A 134 36.45 29.00 13.78
CA GLU A 134 37.13 30.26 13.47
C GLU A 134 38.58 30.27 13.95
#